data_AF-A0A3N5XS10-F1
#
_entry.id   AF-A0A3N5XS10-F1
#
_cell.length_a   1.000
_cell.length_b   1.000
_cell.length_c   1.000
_cell.angle_alpha   90.00
_cell.angle_beta   90.00
_cell.angle_gamma   90.00
#
_symmetry.space_group_name_H-M   'P 1'
#
loop_
_entity.id
_entity.type
_entity.pdbx_description
1 polymer ?
#
loop_
_entity_poly.entity_id
_entity_poly.type
_entity_poly.pdbx_seq_one_letter_code
_entity_poly.pdbx_strand_id
1 'polypeptide(L)'
;MSQLIERSQRGHLAENVSRSNYWADKQPCWEKCHCPELIKAECPSTKYQFLPCWEIEGTYCKLDDHGATGKDTSICEVCRVYKKYGNGEPIRLNLFGKGMNVHISEIAKTTI
;
A
#
# COMPACT_ATOMS: atom_id res chain seq x y z
N MET A 1 -27.20 -33.51 43.49
CA MET A 1 -27.09 -34.50 42.40
C MET A 1 -27.50 -33.78 41.12
N SER A 2 -26.55 -33.36 40.27
CA SER A 2 -25.96 -34.12 39.15
C SER A 2 -26.62 -33.65 37.85
N GLN A 3 -25.94 -32.86 36.99
CA GLN A 3 -25.07 -33.31 35.86
C GLN A 3 -25.86 -34.12 34.80
N LEU A 4 -25.77 -33.97 33.47
CA LEU A 4 -24.92 -33.22 32.50
C LEU A 4 -25.86 -32.42 31.51
N ILE A 5 -25.49 -31.81 30.37
CA ILE A 5 -24.30 -31.83 29.49
C ILE A 5 -24.02 -30.44 28.88
N GLU A 6 -22.79 -30.24 28.41
CA GLU A 6 -22.26 -29.05 27.72
C GLU A 6 -22.34 -29.15 26.16
N ARG A 7 -21.79 -28.12 25.48
CA ARG A 7 -21.47 -28.00 24.03
C ARG A 7 -22.66 -27.61 23.16
N SER A 8 -22.61 -26.55 22.35
CA SER A 8 -21.54 -26.27 21.38
C SER A 8 -21.50 -24.78 21.00
N GLN A 9 -20.38 -24.11 21.31
CA GLN A 9 -20.03 -22.86 20.63
C GLN A 9 -19.71 -23.13 19.16
N ARG A 10 -20.22 -22.28 18.25
CA ARG A 10 -19.53 -21.91 17.00
C ARG A 10 -20.21 -20.69 16.38
N GLY A 11 -19.81 -19.51 16.85
CA GLY A 11 -20.26 -18.25 16.28
C GLY A 11 -19.68 -18.06 14.89
N HIS A 12 -20.54 -17.89 13.89
CA HIS A 12 -20.18 -17.26 12.62
C HIS A 12 -20.24 -15.74 12.80
N LEU A 13 -19.25 -15.18 13.48
CA LEU A 13 -18.90 -13.77 13.29
C LEU A 13 -17.83 -13.72 12.21
N ALA A 14 -18.29 -13.59 10.97
CA ALA A 14 -17.41 -13.13 9.90
C ALA A 14 -16.95 -11.72 10.29
N GLU A 15 -15.69 -11.58 10.67
CA GLU A 15 -15.14 -10.29 11.05
C GLU A 15 -15.20 -9.35 9.85
N ASN A 16 -16.10 -8.37 9.92
CA ASN A 16 -15.94 -7.11 9.19
C ASN A 16 -14.74 -6.38 9.80
N VAL A 17 -13.53 -6.87 9.50
CA VAL A 17 -12.29 -6.13 9.71
C VAL A 17 -12.35 -4.94 8.76
N SER A 18 -12.91 -3.84 9.27
CA SER A 18 -12.72 -2.51 8.70
C SER A 18 -11.21 -2.31 8.61
N ARG A 19 -10.65 -2.46 7.41
CA ARG A 19 -9.22 -2.30 7.16
C ARG A 19 -8.90 -0.83 7.40
N SER A 20 -8.39 -0.54 8.59
CA SER A 20 -8.09 0.81 9.02
C SER A 20 -7.13 1.49 8.05
N ASN A 21 -7.33 2.78 7.81
CA ASN A 21 -6.45 3.56 6.96
C ASN A 21 -5.10 3.71 7.67
N TYR A 22 -4.03 3.18 7.08
CA TYR A 22 -2.66 3.26 7.61
C TYR A 22 -2.19 4.71 7.78
N TRP A 23 -2.74 5.61 6.95
CA TRP A 23 -2.37 7.03 6.89
C TRP A 23 -3.26 7.94 7.75
N ALA A 24 -4.21 7.42 8.53
CA ALA A 24 -5.20 8.24 9.26
C ALA A 24 -4.59 9.32 10.19
N ASP A 25 -3.40 9.07 10.72
CA ASP A 25 -2.62 9.92 11.64
C ASP A 25 -1.30 10.42 11.02
N LYS A 26 -1.10 10.23 9.70
CA LYS A 26 0.19 10.44 9.02
C LYS A 26 0.00 11.26 7.74
N GLN A 27 1.08 11.91 7.27
CA GLN A 27 1.07 12.52 5.95
C GLN A 27 1.34 11.44 4.89
N PRO A 28 0.39 11.14 3.98
CA PRO A 28 0.56 10.09 2.99
C PRO A 28 1.61 10.41 1.92
N CYS A 29 2.07 9.38 1.22
CA CYS A 29 3.18 9.51 0.28
C CYS A 29 2.88 10.50 -0.86
N TRP A 30 1.64 10.55 -1.36
CA TRP A 30 1.27 11.42 -2.48
C TRP A 30 1.23 12.91 -2.11
N GLU A 31 0.90 13.25 -0.87
CA GLU A 31 1.03 14.61 -0.34
C GLU A 31 2.49 14.94 -0.05
N LYS A 32 3.18 14.06 0.68
CA LYS A 32 4.59 14.27 1.07
C LYS A 32 5.54 14.32 -0.13
N CYS A 33 5.19 13.69 -1.25
CA CYS A 33 5.96 13.72 -2.49
C CYS A 33 5.40 14.68 -3.55
N HIS A 34 4.32 15.42 -3.26
CA HIS A 34 3.65 16.33 -4.20
C HIS A 34 3.33 15.68 -5.55
N CYS A 35 2.82 14.45 -5.54
CA CYS A 35 2.47 13.74 -6.77
C CYS A 35 1.41 14.53 -7.59
N PRO A 36 1.53 14.62 -8.92
CA PRO A 36 0.50 15.23 -9.77
C PRO A 36 -0.87 14.54 -9.62
N GLU A 37 -1.97 15.25 -9.83
CA GLU A 37 -3.32 14.67 -9.65
C GLU A 37 -3.59 13.45 -10.54
N LEU A 38 -3.10 13.44 -11.79
CA LEU A 38 -3.17 12.27 -12.67
C LEU A 38 -2.52 11.03 -12.03
N ILE A 39 -1.41 11.22 -11.32
CA ILE A 39 -0.73 10.16 -10.57
C ILE A 39 -1.49 9.82 -9.28
N LYS A 40 -2.07 10.79 -8.57
CA LYS A 40 -2.87 10.50 -7.37
C LYS A 40 -4.09 9.65 -7.71
N ALA A 41 -4.79 9.97 -8.79
CA ALA A 41 -5.95 9.23 -9.27
C ALA A 41 -5.63 7.77 -9.57
N GLU A 42 -4.46 7.49 -10.18
CA GLU A 42 -4.12 6.14 -10.61
C GLU A 42 -3.25 5.32 -9.65
N CYS A 43 -2.43 5.96 -8.82
CA CYS A 43 -1.47 5.29 -7.97
C CYS A 43 -2.16 4.32 -6.98
N PRO A 44 -1.72 3.05 -6.92
CA PRO A 44 -2.26 2.05 -5.99
C PRO A 44 -2.22 2.49 -4.53
N SER A 45 -1.23 3.31 -4.13
CA SER A 45 -1.15 3.80 -2.75
C SER A 45 -2.34 4.70 -2.36
N THR A 46 -2.91 5.46 -3.30
CA THR A 46 -4.10 6.30 -3.04
C THR A 46 -5.36 5.44 -2.95
N LYS A 47 -5.40 4.32 -3.70
CA LYS A 47 -6.53 3.39 -3.79
C LYS A 47 -6.58 2.40 -2.62
N TYR A 48 -5.42 1.98 -2.10
CA TYR A 48 -5.28 0.93 -1.08
C TYR A 48 -4.65 1.45 0.21
N GLN A 49 -5.25 2.51 0.77
CA GLN A 49 -4.72 3.26 1.93
C GLN A 49 -4.63 2.45 3.25
N PHE A 50 -5.16 1.23 3.28
CA PHE A 50 -4.96 0.31 4.40
C PHE A 50 -3.56 -0.32 4.45
N LEU A 51 -2.71 -0.06 3.45
CA LEU A 51 -1.28 -0.40 3.45
C LEU A 51 -0.42 0.85 3.17
N PRO A 52 0.83 0.86 3.66
CA PRO A 52 1.82 1.84 3.21
C PRO A 52 2.28 1.56 1.78
N CYS A 53 2.77 2.61 1.09
CA CYS A 53 3.12 2.53 -0.33
C CYS A 53 4.26 1.56 -0.65
N TRP A 54 5.17 1.32 0.30
CA TRP A 54 6.29 0.39 0.11
C TRP A 54 5.85 -1.07 0.10
N GLU A 55 4.70 -1.42 0.68
CA GLU A 55 4.14 -2.78 0.69
C GLU A 55 3.23 -3.08 -0.52
N ILE A 56 2.98 -2.10 -1.38
CA ILE A 56 2.11 -2.24 -2.55
C ILE A 56 2.95 -2.31 -3.82
N GLU A 57 2.73 -3.34 -4.65
CA GLU A 57 3.33 -3.49 -5.98
C GLU A 57 2.82 -2.39 -6.95
N GLY A 58 3.70 -1.91 -7.83
CA GLY A 58 3.29 -1.03 -8.93
C GLY A 58 2.86 0.37 -8.49
N THR A 59 3.32 0.85 -7.33
CA THR A 59 3.19 2.27 -6.96
C THR A 59 4.07 3.15 -7.84
N TYR A 60 3.60 4.35 -8.18
CA TYR A 60 4.21 5.22 -9.20
C TYR A 60 5.73 5.37 -9.09
N CYS A 61 6.25 5.60 -7.88
CA CYS A 61 7.69 5.79 -7.66
C CYS A 61 8.55 4.51 -7.81
N LYS A 62 7.92 3.34 -7.97
CA LYS A 62 8.58 2.07 -8.30
C LYS A 62 8.48 1.72 -9.79
N LEU A 63 7.79 2.54 -10.59
CA LEU A 63 7.65 2.36 -12.04
C LEU A 63 8.71 3.18 -12.77
N ASP A 64 9.92 2.63 -12.82
CA ASP A 64 11.06 3.16 -13.56
C ASP A 64 11.65 2.12 -14.51
N ASP A 65 12.71 2.52 -15.19
CA ASP A 65 13.38 1.77 -16.26
C ASP A 65 14.06 0.48 -15.73
N HIS A 66 14.20 0.34 -14.40
CA HIS A 66 14.73 -0.85 -13.74
C HIS A 66 13.63 -1.85 -13.33
N GLY A 67 12.36 -1.44 -13.34
CA GLY A 67 11.27 -2.28 -12.84
C GLY A 67 9.87 -1.88 -13.29
N ALA A 68 9.53 -2.08 -14.57
CA ALA A 68 8.19 -1.82 -15.13
C ALA A 68 7.00 -2.53 -14.42
N THR A 69 7.27 -3.51 -13.53
CA THR A 69 6.26 -4.17 -12.68
C THR A 69 6.02 -3.45 -11.35
N GLY A 70 6.93 -2.58 -10.91
CA GLY A 70 6.95 -1.99 -9.58
C GLY A 70 7.09 -3.00 -8.45
N LYS A 71 7.75 -4.13 -8.73
CA LYS A 71 8.20 -5.10 -7.72
C LYS A 71 9.51 -4.71 -7.06
N ASP A 72 10.36 -3.91 -7.71
CA ASP A 72 11.57 -3.41 -7.07
C ASP A 72 11.20 -2.42 -5.96
N THR A 73 11.87 -2.57 -4.82
CA THR A 73 11.71 -1.78 -3.62
C THR A 73 12.98 -1.01 -3.26
N SER A 74 14.06 -1.13 -4.03
CA SER A 74 15.33 -0.40 -3.83
C SER A 74 15.12 1.11 -3.62
N ILE A 75 14.28 1.73 -4.45
CA ILE A 75 13.89 3.15 -4.35
C ILE A 75 13.24 3.53 -3.01
N CYS A 76 12.62 2.56 -2.31
CA CYS A 76 12.00 2.79 -1.01
C CYS A 76 13.05 2.97 0.10
N GLU A 77 14.22 2.33 -0.01
CA GLU A 77 15.31 2.45 0.98
C GLU A 77 15.82 3.89 1.10
N VAL A 78 15.83 4.64 -0.01
CA VAL A 78 16.20 6.05 -0.03
C VAL A 78 15.01 7.00 0.20
N CYS A 79 13.77 6.52 0.07
CA CYS A 79 12.55 7.32 0.07
C CYS A 79 12.27 8.05 1.40
N ARG A 80 11.96 9.35 1.30
CA ARG A 80 11.64 10.23 2.45
C ARG A 80 10.36 9.87 3.21
N VAL A 81 9.52 9.01 2.66
CA VAL A 81 8.29 8.53 3.31
C VAL A 81 8.59 7.30 4.16
N TYR A 82 9.25 6.31 3.57
CA TYR A 82 9.70 5.09 4.27
C TYR A 82 10.70 5.43 5.39
N LYS A 83 11.69 6.32 5.15
CA LYS A 83 12.59 6.83 6.20
C LYS A 83 11.89 7.52 7.38
N LYS A 84 10.65 8.00 7.20
CA LYS A 84 9.86 8.65 8.26
C LYS A 84 8.92 7.68 9.00
N TYR A 85 8.42 6.64 8.32
CA TYR A 85 7.29 5.85 8.80
C TYR A 85 7.49 4.32 8.76
N GLY A 86 8.53 3.83 8.10
CA GLY A 86 8.82 2.40 7.93
C GLY A 86 9.76 1.81 8.99
N ASN A 87 10.21 2.60 9.97
CA ASN A 87 11.01 2.17 11.13
C ASN A 87 12.33 1.40 10.86
N GLY A 88 12.76 1.31 9.60
CA GLY A 88 13.90 0.47 9.19
C GLY A 88 13.56 -1.02 9.01
N GLU A 89 12.28 -1.39 9.07
CA GLU A 89 11.80 -2.77 8.91
C GLU A 89 11.97 -3.27 7.47
N PRO A 90 12.52 -4.48 7.23
CA PRO A 90 12.72 -5.01 5.88
C PRO A 90 11.46 -4.91 5.01
N ILE A 91 11.57 -4.21 3.88
CA ILE A 91 10.44 -3.94 2.99
C ILE A 91 9.94 -5.25 2.39
N ARG A 92 8.63 -5.51 2.49
CA ARG A 92 7.96 -6.69 1.93
C ARG A 92 6.73 -6.25 1.16
N LEU A 93 6.53 -6.81 -0.03
CA LEU A 93 5.30 -6.59 -0.80
C LEU A 93 4.19 -7.49 -0.24
N ASN A 94 3.08 -6.86 0.16
CA ASN A 94 1.89 -7.51 0.72
C ASN A 94 0.65 -7.39 -0.19
N LEU A 95 0.69 -6.51 -1.22
CA LEU A 95 -0.38 -6.38 -2.21
C LEU A 95 0.18 -6.44 -3.63
N PHE A 96 -0.27 -7.45 -4.39
CA PHE A 96 0.18 -7.75 -5.75
C PHE A 96 -0.97 -7.68 -6.78
N GLY A 97 -0.64 -7.54 -8.06
CA GLY A 97 -1.57 -7.53 -9.19
C GLY A 97 -2.48 -6.30 -9.22
N LYS A 98 -2.10 -5.23 -8.52
CA LYS A 98 -2.86 -3.98 -8.37
C LYS A 98 -2.08 -2.73 -8.80
N GLY A 99 -0.96 -2.90 -9.52
CA GLY A 99 -0.16 -1.81 -10.08
C GLY A 99 -0.92 -0.92 -11.07
N MET A 100 -0.42 0.31 -11.28
CA MET A 100 -0.95 1.21 -12.33
C MET A 100 -0.34 0.92 -13.71
N ASN A 101 -1.01 1.38 -14.77
CA ASN A 101 -0.54 1.22 -16.15
C ASN A 101 0.70 2.08 -16.42
N VAL A 102 1.76 1.46 -16.95
CA VAL A 102 3.06 2.10 -17.25
C VAL A 102 2.96 3.30 -18.19
N HIS A 103 2.06 3.27 -19.19
CA HIS A 103 1.90 4.41 -20.12
C HIS A 103 1.45 5.70 -19.42
N ILE A 104 0.70 5.60 -18.32
CA ILE A 104 0.28 6.78 -17.55
C ILE A 104 1.47 7.37 -16.78
N SER A 105 2.42 6.51 -16.35
CA SER A 105 3.63 6.97 -15.66
C SER A 105 4.62 7.66 -16.61
N GLU A 106 4.73 7.22 -17.87
CA GLU A 106 5.55 7.84 -18.91
C GLU A 106 5.07 9.26 -19.26
N ILE A 107 3.75 9.43 -19.47
CA ILE A 107 3.13 10.73 -19.76
C ILE A 107 3.38 11.72 -18.62
N ALA A 108 3.22 11.28 -17.36
CA ALA A 108 3.45 12.13 -16.20
C ALA A 108 4.92 12.56 -16.02
N LYS A 109 5.89 11.72 -16.41
CA LYS A 109 7.33 12.07 -16.43
C LYS A 109 7.67 13.11 -17.51
N THR A 110 6.88 13.18 -18.58
CA THR A 110 7.14 14.02 -19.76
C THR A 110 6.55 15.45 -19.63
N THR A 111 5.70 15.68 -18.64
CA THR A 111 4.95 16.95 -18.47
C THR A 111 5.60 17.87 -17.42
N ILE A 112 6.93 17.90 -17.35
CA ILE A 112 7.74 18.71 -16.41
C ILE A 112 8.71 19.59 -17.21
#